data_AF-A0A9C7W1D2-F1
#
_entry.id   AF-A0A9C7W1D2-F1
#
_cell.length_a   1.000
_cell.length_b   1.000
_cell.length_c   1.000
_cell.angle_alpha   90.00
_cell.angle_beta   90.00
_cell.angle_gamma   90.00
#
_symmetry.space_group_name_H-M   'P 1'
#
loop_
_entity.id
_entity.type
_entity.pdbx_description
1 polymer ?
#
loop_
_entity_poly.entity_id
_entity_poly.type
_entity_poly.pdbx_seq_one_letter_code
_entity_poly.pdbx_strand_id
1 'polypeptide(L)'
;MNQMTLKKKWLRWQRQQKLNKRPYTPALKDVRRRAMDLLARREHGITELSRKLKTKGFEPELVDEVIQELVNDNLVSDQRFCESMIHSRFNRGHGPVKVRYELRSKGIADQIIEGVMGELAPDWQ
;
A
#
# COMPACT_ATOMS: atom_id res chain seq x y z
N MET A 1 -4.01 -21.35 -46.75
CA MET A 1 -4.11 -20.80 -45.37
C MET A 1 -4.96 -19.53 -45.44
N ASN A 2 -6.14 -19.48 -44.81
CA ASN A 2 -7.19 -18.48 -45.11
C ASN A 2 -7.01 -17.18 -44.31
N GLN A 3 -6.89 -16.03 -45.00
CA GLN A 3 -6.83 -14.67 -44.43
C GLN A 3 -7.99 -14.33 -43.49
N MET A 4 -9.11 -15.06 -43.59
CA MET A 4 -10.34 -14.86 -42.80
C MET A 4 -10.20 -15.25 -41.31
N THR A 5 -9.18 -16.03 -40.92
CA THR A 5 -8.92 -16.38 -39.50
C THR A 5 -8.04 -15.38 -38.77
N LEU A 6 -7.18 -14.64 -39.49
CA LEU A 6 -6.29 -13.64 -38.90
C LEU A 6 -7.05 -12.38 -38.48
N LYS A 7 -8.00 -11.90 -39.29
CA LYS A 7 -8.84 -10.74 -38.99
C LYS A 7 -9.71 -10.93 -37.73
N LYS A 8 -10.25 -12.14 -37.51
CA LYS A 8 -11.06 -12.47 -36.32
C LYS A 8 -10.20 -12.58 -35.05
N LYS A 9 -8.97 -13.09 -35.15
CA LYS A 9 -8.00 -13.11 -34.03
C LYS A 9 -7.54 -11.70 -33.66
N TRP A 10 -7.30 -10.85 -34.66
CA TRP A 10 -6.97 -9.42 -34.50
C TRP A 10 -8.10 -8.63 -33.83
N LEU A 11 -9.35 -8.78 -34.29
CA LEU A 11 -10.51 -8.12 -33.69
C LEU A 11 -10.78 -8.59 -32.24
N ARG A 12 -10.48 -9.86 -31.92
CA ARG A 12 -10.59 -10.40 -30.55
C ARG A 12 -9.48 -9.85 -29.64
N TRP A 13 -8.24 -9.78 -30.15
CA TRP A 13 -7.09 -9.17 -29.45
C TRP A 13 -7.28 -7.66 -29.24
N GLN A 14 -7.81 -6.94 -30.22
CA GLN A 14 -8.12 -5.51 -30.15
C GLN A 14 -9.27 -5.21 -29.17
N ARG A 15 -10.21 -6.15 -29.00
CA ARG A 15 -11.23 -6.12 -27.92
C ARG A 15 -10.63 -6.36 -26.54
N GLN A 16 -9.66 -7.28 -26.43
CA GLN A 16 -8.98 -7.61 -25.17
C GLN A 16 -8.03 -6.48 -24.71
N GLN A 17 -7.40 -5.77 -25.64
CA GLN A 17 -6.60 -4.56 -25.38
C GLN A 17 -7.44 -3.36 -24.95
N LYS A 18 -8.71 -3.27 -25.39
CA LYS A 18 -9.66 -2.22 -24.98
C LYS A 18 -10.35 -2.47 -23.64
N LEU A 19 -10.33 -3.70 -23.13
CA LEU A 19 -10.89 -4.06 -21.81
C LEU A 19 -9.91 -3.86 -20.65
N ASN A 20 -8.63 -3.56 -20.93
CA ASN A 20 -7.58 -3.49 -19.90
C ASN A 20 -6.77 -2.19 -19.89
N LYS A 21 -7.36 -1.10 -20.41
CA LYS A 21 -6.89 0.26 -20.12
C LYS A 21 -8.00 0.97 -19.37
N ARG A 22 -8.09 0.74 -18.06
CA ARG A 22 -8.88 1.60 -17.19
C ARG A 22 -8.40 3.04 -17.44
N PRO A 23 -9.31 3.99 -17.69
CA PRO A 23 -8.90 5.33 -18.01
C PRO A 23 -8.16 5.90 -16.80
N TYR A 24 -6.90 6.26 -17.01
CA TYR A 24 -6.17 7.16 -16.15
C TYR A 24 -6.95 8.47 -16.08
N THR A 25 -7.77 8.62 -15.05
CA THR A 25 -8.62 9.79 -14.80
C THR A 25 -7.90 10.76 -13.87
N PRO A 26 -8.16 12.08 -13.96
CA PRO A 26 -7.61 13.07 -13.02
C PRO A 26 -7.76 12.67 -11.55
N ALA A 27 -8.87 11.98 -11.22
CA ALA A 27 -9.12 11.44 -9.89
C ALA A 27 -8.03 10.48 -9.38
N LEU A 28 -7.52 9.56 -10.21
CA LEU A 28 -6.46 8.62 -9.82
C LEU A 28 -5.13 9.35 -9.60
N LYS A 29 -4.82 10.37 -10.41
CA LYS A 29 -3.66 11.24 -10.17
C LYS A 29 -3.76 11.97 -8.84
N ASP A 30 -4.94 12.45 -8.51
CA ASP A 30 -5.16 13.20 -7.27
C ASP A 30 -5.00 12.30 -6.03
N VAL A 31 -5.52 11.08 -6.09
CA VAL A 31 -5.30 10.06 -5.05
C VAL A 31 -3.81 9.76 -4.90
N ARG A 32 -3.10 9.48 -6.01
CA ARG A 32 -1.67 9.18 -5.99
C ARG A 32 -0.85 10.36 -5.48
N ARG A 33 -1.11 11.58 -5.95
CA ARG A 33 -0.45 12.80 -5.45
C ARG A 33 -0.64 12.92 -3.95
N ARG A 34 -1.87 12.75 -3.46
CA ARG A 34 -2.15 12.86 -2.02
C ARG A 34 -1.47 11.76 -1.20
N ALA A 35 -1.39 10.53 -1.73
CA ALA A 35 -0.67 9.44 -1.10
C ALA A 35 0.83 9.75 -1.00
N MET A 36 1.44 10.25 -2.09
CA MET A 36 2.83 10.67 -2.11
C MET A 36 3.10 11.81 -1.12
N ASP A 37 2.21 12.79 -1.00
CA ASP A 37 2.34 13.88 0.00
C ASP A 37 2.36 13.35 1.46
N LEU A 38 1.65 12.25 1.72
CA LEU A 38 1.64 11.60 3.04
C LEU A 38 2.95 10.83 3.26
N LEU A 39 3.35 10.03 2.28
CA LEU A 39 4.56 9.21 2.32
C LEU A 39 5.84 10.06 2.41
N ALA A 40 5.87 11.24 1.77
CA ALA A 40 7.00 12.16 1.83
C ALA A 40 7.32 12.68 3.25
N ARG A 41 6.35 12.63 4.18
CA ARG A 41 6.55 13.12 5.56
C ARG A 41 7.01 12.03 6.52
N ARG A 42 6.60 10.78 6.30
CA ARG A 42 6.98 9.61 7.08
C ARG A 42 6.45 8.33 6.45
N GLU A 43 6.98 7.20 6.90
CA GLU A 43 6.40 5.88 6.67
C GLU A 43 4.94 5.81 7.12
N HIS A 44 4.12 5.10 6.35
CA HIS A 44 2.72 4.81 6.63
C HIS A 44 2.46 3.33 6.37
N GLY A 45 1.67 2.69 7.22
CA GLY A 45 1.16 1.35 6.93
C GLY A 45 0.11 1.40 5.80
N ILE A 46 -0.05 0.31 5.07
CA ILE A 46 -0.99 0.17 3.94
C ILE A 46 -2.41 0.51 4.40
N THR A 47 -2.85 -0.11 5.49
CA THR A 47 -4.18 0.13 6.08
C THR A 47 -4.34 1.56 6.60
N GLU A 48 -3.27 2.15 7.16
CA GLU A 48 -3.30 3.56 7.60
C GLU A 48 -3.46 4.52 6.42
N LEU A 49 -2.68 4.32 5.36
CA LEU A 49 -2.68 5.16 4.17
C LEU A 49 -4.03 5.07 3.45
N SER A 50 -4.54 3.85 3.22
CA SER A 50 -5.86 3.61 2.62
C SER A 50 -6.97 4.32 3.40
N ARG A 51 -6.99 4.17 4.73
CA ARG A 51 -7.97 4.84 5.60
C ARG A 51 -7.90 6.37 5.46
N LYS A 52 -6.71 6.96 5.49
CA LYS A 52 -6.54 8.42 5.37
C LYS A 52 -7.02 8.96 4.03
N LEU A 53 -6.80 8.22 2.95
CA LEU A 53 -7.26 8.60 1.62
C LEU A 53 -8.80 8.51 1.54
N LYS A 54 -9.40 7.43 2.05
CA LYS A 54 -10.87 7.27 2.10
C LYS A 54 -11.52 8.36 2.97
N THR A 55 -10.97 8.69 4.14
CA THR A 55 -11.45 9.80 4.98
C THR A 55 -11.32 11.18 4.30
N LYS A 56 -10.44 11.32 3.29
CA LYS A 56 -10.34 12.53 2.48
C LYS A 56 -11.39 12.62 1.37
N GLY A 57 -12.26 11.62 1.24
CA GLY A 57 -13.36 11.59 0.28
C GLY A 57 -13.01 11.00 -1.07
N PHE A 58 -11.88 10.28 -1.18
CA PHE A 58 -11.56 9.53 -2.40
C PHE A 58 -12.35 8.22 -2.48
N GLU A 59 -12.81 7.88 -3.67
CA GLU A 59 -13.54 6.64 -3.94
C GLU A 59 -12.72 5.39 -3.55
N PRO A 60 -13.32 4.41 -2.84
CA PRO A 60 -12.59 3.25 -2.34
C PRO A 60 -11.85 2.47 -3.42
N GLU A 61 -12.44 2.31 -4.60
CA GLU A 61 -11.85 1.56 -5.72
C GLU A 61 -10.59 2.25 -6.26
N LEU A 62 -10.58 3.59 -6.32
CA LEU A 62 -9.40 4.36 -6.74
C LEU A 62 -8.30 4.32 -5.68
N VAL A 63 -8.68 4.36 -4.40
CA VAL A 63 -7.72 4.21 -3.30
C VAL A 63 -7.05 2.85 -3.35
N ASP A 64 -7.83 1.78 -3.50
CA ASP A 64 -7.29 0.42 -3.51
C ASP A 64 -6.39 0.19 -4.74
N GLU A 65 -6.75 0.75 -5.91
CA GLU A 65 -5.90 0.72 -7.12
C GLU A 65 -4.56 1.45 -6.89
N VAL A 66 -4.58 2.67 -6.37
CA VAL A 66 -3.35 3.44 -6.08
C VAL A 66 -2.50 2.77 -5.01
N ILE A 67 -3.11 2.25 -3.94
CA ILE A 67 -2.39 1.53 -2.90
C ILE A 67 -1.66 0.33 -3.49
N GLN A 68 -2.31 -0.46 -4.35
CA GLN A 68 -1.68 -1.60 -5.00
C GLN A 68 -0.50 -1.19 -5.87
N GLU A 69 -0.61 -0.10 -6.65
CA GLU A 69 0.53 0.43 -7.40
C GLU A 69 1.68 0.84 -6.48
N LEU A 70 1.40 1.55 -5.39
CA LEU A 70 2.43 2.01 -4.45
C LEU A 70 3.12 0.83 -3.74
N VAL A 71 2.39 -0.25 -3.46
CA VAL A 71 2.98 -1.50 -2.91
C VAL A 71 3.89 -2.14 -3.94
N ASN A 72 3.44 -2.26 -5.20
CA ASN A 72 4.23 -2.83 -6.29
C ASN A 72 5.51 -2.02 -6.58
N ASP A 73 5.42 -0.69 -6.49
CA ASP A 73 6.54 0.24 -6.61
C ASP A 73 7.43 0.25 -5.35
N ASN A 74 7.09 -0.53 -4.31
CA ASN A 74 7.73 -0.55 -2.98
C ASN A 74 7.77 0.83 -2.29
N LEU A 75 6.84 1.72 -2.62
CA LEU A 75 6.72 3.07 -2.04
C LEU A 75 5.99 3.07 -0.69
N VAL A 76 5.15 2.06 -0.43
CA VAL A 76 4.53 1.81 0.87
C VAL A 76 4.82 0.38 1.32
N SER A 77 5.19 0.20 2.59
CA SER A 77 5.55 -1.10 3.15
C SER A 77 5.17 -1.18 4.62
N ASP A 78 4.39 -2.20 4.97
CA ASP A 78 4.04 -2.47 6.37
C ASP A 78 5.25 -2.86 7.21
N GLN A 79 6.27 -3.49 6.60
CA GLN A 79 7.53 -3.82 7.28
C GLN A 79 8.31 -2.56 7.67
N ARG A 80 8.58 -1.65 6.71
CA ARG A 80 9.27 -0.37 7.00
C ARG A 80 8.49 0.49 7.99
N PHE A 81 7.17 0.48 7.87
CA PHE A 81 6.30 1.16 8.82
C PHE A 81 6.41 0.58 10.23
N CYS A 82 6.43 -0.76 10.36
CA CYS A 82 6.60 -1.46 11.62
C CYS A 82 7.93 -1.10 12.28
N GLU A 83 9.04 -1.18 11.53
CA GLU A 83 10.39 -0.80 11.98
C GLU A 83 10.44 0.64 12.50
N SER A 84 9.96 1.58 11.68
CA SER A 84 9.93 3.01 12.02
C SER A 84 9.12 3.27 13.30
N MET A 85 7.99 2.58 13.45
CA MET A 85 7.14 2.70 14.63
C MET A 85 7.77 2.11 15.88
N ILE A 86 8.36 0.91 15.80
CA ILE A 86 9.06 0.28 16.92
C ILE A 86 10.17 1.20 17.41
N HIS A 87 11.04 1.67 16.51
CA HIS A 87 12.12 2.59 16.85
C HIS A 87 11.60 3.88 17.49
N SER A 88 10.56 4.50 16.90
CA SER A 88 9.94 5.71 17.47
C SER A 88 9.36 5.49 18.86
N ARG A 89 8.81 4.31 19.15
CA ARG A 89 8.16 3.99 20.44
C ARG A 89 9.17 3.58 21.50
N PHE A 90 10.21 2.86 21.10
CA PHE A 90 11.37 2.55 21.92
C PHE A 90 12.01 3.82 22.47
N ASN A 91 12.32 4.79 21.61
CA ASN A 91 12.90 6.08 22.00
C ASN A 91 11.98 6.94 22.91
N ARG A 92 10.72 6.54 23.07
CA ARG A 92 9.74 7.19 23.97
C ARG A 92 9.45 6.37 25.23
N GLY A 93 10.20 5.29 25.48
CA GLY A 93 10.03 4.42 26.65
C GLY A 93 8.77 3.57 26.65
N HIS A 94 8.16 3.33 25.48
CA HIS A 94 6.94 2.49 25.42
C HIS A 94 7.29 1.01 25.40
N GLY A 95 7.03 0.26 26.47
CA GLY A 95 7.34 -1.17 26.52
C GLY A 95 6.73 -2.03 25.38
N PRO A 96 7.29 -3.22 25.14
CA PRO A 96 7.06 -4.01 23.94
C PRO A 96 5.61 -4.49 23.78
N VAL A 97 4.90 -4.75 24.88
CA VAL A 97 3.47 -5.12 24.86
C VAL A 97 2.61 -4.00 24.27
N LYS A 98 2.86 -2.76 24.69
CA LYS A 98 2.13 -1.58 24.20
C LYS A 98 2.40 -1.34 22.72
N VAL A 99 3.65 -1.52 22.28
CA VAL A 99 4.04 -1.36 20.87
C VAL A 99 3.35 -2.40 19.98
N ARG A 100 3.37 -3.69 20.36
CA ARG A 100 2.64 -4.74 19.62
C ARG A 100 1.16 -4.43 19.51
N TYR A 101 0.53 -4.02 20.61
CA TYR A 101 -0.88 -3.65 20.62
C TYR A 101 -1.17 -2.48 19.65
N GLU A 102 -0.34 -1.43 19.66
CA GLU A 102 -0.49 -0.30 18.75
C GLU A 102 -0.35 -0.72 17.28
N LEU A 103 0.63 -1.56 16.95
CA LEU A 103 0.83 -2.07 15.59
C LEU A 103 -0.36 -2.92 15.11
N ARG A 104 -0.88 -3.81 15.95
CA ARG A 104 -2.10 -4.59 15.66
C ARG A 104 -3.30 -3.69 15.40
N SER A 105 -3.49 -2.67 16.25
CA SER A 105 -4.59 -1.70 16.07
C SER A 105 -4.51 -0.92 14.76
N LYS A 106 -3.30 -0.81 14.19
CA LYS A 106 -3.03 -0.17 12.90
C LYS A 106 -3.18 -1.12 11.71
N GLY A 107 -3.43 -2.40 11.98
CA GLY A 107 -3.68 -3.43 10.96
C GLY A 107 -2.42 -4.14 10.48
N ILE A 108 -1.31 -4.09 11.23
CA ILE A 108 -0.09 -4.81 10.88
C ILE A 108 -0.23 -6.27 11.33
N ALA A 109 0.08 -7.20 10.43
CA ALA A 109 0.00 -8.63 10.71
C ALA A 109 1.03 -9.06 11.75
N ASP A 110 0.66 -9.99 12.64
CA ASP A 110 1.53 -10.49 13.71
C ASP A 110 2.84 -11.06 13.18
N GLN A 111 2.83 -11.70 12.01
CA GLN A 111 4.04 -12.22 11.37
C GLN A 111 5.07 -11.12 11.07
N ILE A 112 4.61 -9.95 10.61
CA ILE A 112 5.49 -8.79 10.36
C ILE A 112 5.97 -8.21 11.69
N ILE A 113 5.07 -8.10 12.68
CA ILE A 113 5.40 -7.55 14.00
C ILE A 113 6.50 -8.37 14.67
N GLU A 114 6.29 -9.69 14.79
CA GLU A 114 7.26 -10.56 15.47
C GLU A 114 8.54 -10.73 14.66
N GLY A 115 8.47 -10.75 13.32
CA GLY A 115 9.65 -10.74 12.45
C GLY A 115 10.53 -9.52 12.72
N VAL A 116 9.96 -8.32 12.65
CA VAL A 116 10.71 -7.07 12.90
C VAL A 116 11.17 -6.95 14.35
N MET A 117 10.36 -7.35 15.32
CA MET A 117 10.77 -7.36 16.74
C MET A 117 11.96 -8.29 16.98
N GLY A 118 12.00 -9.45 16.33
CA GLY A 118 13.11 -10.39 16.41
C GLY A 118 14.36 -9.87 15.72
N GLU A 119 14.22 -9.25 14.54
CA GLU A 119 15.34 -8.68 13.78
C GLU A 119 15.98 -7.46 14.48
N LEU A 120 15.16 -6.53 14.99
CA LEU A 120 15.65 -5.35 15.69
C LEU A 120 16.18 -5.66 17.10
N ALA A 121 15.65 -6.71 17.74
CA ALA A 121 15.93 -7.11 19.12
C ALA A 121 16.18 -5.93 20.09
N PRO A 122 15.25 -4.96 20.24
CA PRO A 122 15.51 -3.79 21.06
C PRO A 122 15.67 -4.18 22.52
N ASP A 123 16.64 -3.58 23.22
CA ASP A 123 16.89 -3.82 24.65
C ASP A 123 15.87 -3.06 25.51
N TRP A 124 14.72 -3.69 25.71
CA TRP A 124 13.66 -3.20 26.59
C TRP A 124 14.02 -3.49 28.05
N GLN A 125 14.81 -2.60 28.67
CA GLN A 125 15.13 -2.66 30.10
C GLN A 125 13.97 -2.23 31.00
#